data_AF-A0AAD9UT44-F1
#
_entry.id   AF-A0AAD9UT44-F1
#
_cell.length_a   1.000
_cell.length_b   1.000
_cell.length_c   1.000
_cell.angle_alpha   90.00
_cell.angle_beta   90.00
_cell.angle_gamma   90.00
#
_symmetry.space_group_name_H-M   'P 1'
#
loop_
_entity.id
_entity.type
_entity.pdbx_description
1 polymer ?
#
loop_
_entity_poly.entity_id
_entity_poly.type
_entity_poly.pdbx_seq_one_letter_code
_entity_poly.pdbx_strand_id
1 'polypeptide(L)'
;MAALLVKMHETVKDYIDSSENQPLATEIGSELLQLSRAVIKKHTFDGERASKFHLAQPARMLLRSFAYWHKTILTKTKGKTLASRPWTVFFSWNLPLEVFDCFKVVAVTPESGGSIVKNTRAVQEIHITDMEKLKGLFLRVANKFAKGCINESDIFMKTEKDGSYSHILVTKDHPVLFKYSKNFEIIRVSLRYGHFNRVGVPQHSLASKN
;
A
#
# COMPACT_ATOMS: atom_id res chain seq x y z
N MET A 1 -21.54 16.94 -18.72
CA MET A 1 -21.39 16.23 -17.42
C MET A 1 -22.56 16.41 -16.47
N ALA A 2 -23.23 17.57 -16.39
CA ALA A 2 -24.45 17.72 -15.57
C ALA A 2 -25.57 16.73 -15.97
N ALA A 3 -25.81 16.53 -17.27
CA ALA A 3 -26.78 15.55 -17.77
C ALA A 3 -26.47 14.09 -17.38
N LEU A 4 -25.19 13.74 -17.19
CA LEU A 4 -24.79 12.41 -16.72
C LEU A 4 -25.18 12.21 -15.25
N LEU A 5 -25.03 13.24 -14.43
CA LEU A 5 -25.37 13.23 -13.00
C LEU A 5 -26.88 13.04 -12.79
N VAL A 6 -27.67 13.72 -13.61
CA VAL A 6 -29.14 13.61 -13.60
C VAL A 6 -29.55 12.19 -13.98
N LYS A 7 -29.05 11.66 -15.11
CA LYS A 7 -29.31 10.28 -15.52
C LYS A 7 -28.89 9.26 -14.46
N MET A 8 -27.73 9.43 -13.82
CA MET A 8 -27.30 8.53 -12.75
C MET A 8 -28.18 8.61 -11.50
N HIS A 9 -28.69 9.79 -11.13
CA HIS A 9 -29.68 9.91 -10.04
C HIS A 9 -30.98 9.19 -10.39
N GLU A 10 -31.47 9.34 -11.61
CA GLU A 10 -32.67 8.65 -12.09
C GLU A 10 -32.47 7.13 -12.05
N THR A 11 -31.37 6.62 -12.60
CA THR A 11 -31.11 5.16 -12.62
C THR A 11 -30.93 4.57 -11.21
N VAL A 12 -30.26 5.29 -10.30
CA VAL A 12 -30.11 4.83 -8.90
C VAL A 12 -31.46 4.83 -8.19
N LYS A 13 -32.29 5.84 -8.44
CA LYS A 13 -33.63 5.93 -7.86
C LYS A 13 -34.51 4.78 -8.35
N ASP A 14 -34.53 4.53 -9.66
CA ASP A 14 -35.27 3.41 -10.26
C ASP A 14 -34.81 2.05 -9.70
N TYR A 15 -33.51 1.89 -9.45
CA TYR A 15 -32.96 0.69 -8.82
C TYR A 15 -33.41 0.52 -7.35
N ILE A 16 -33.40 1.60 -6.57
CA ILE A 16 -33.87 1.57 -5.17
C ILE A 16 -35.35 1.23 -5.12
N ASP A 17 -36.15 1.84 -6.00
CA ASP A 17 -37.61 1.68 -6.04
C ASP A 17 -38.03 0.29 -6.53
N SER A 18 -37.19 -0.39 -7.33
CA SER A 18 -37.44 -1.74 -7.84
C SER A 18 -36.83 -2.88 -7.01
N SER A 19 -36.05 -2.59 -5.97
CA SER A 19 -35.37 -3.61 -5.17
C SER A 19 -36.26 -4.17 -4.06
N GLU A 20 -36.31 -5.50 -3.93
CA GLU A 20 -36.97 -6.20 -2.82
C GLU A 20 -36.27 -5.91 -1.47
N ASN A 21 -34.96 -5.65 -1.49
CA ASN A 21 -34.17 -5.29 -0.31
C ASN A 21 -33.77 -3.81 -0.37
N GLN A 22 -34.74 -2.96 -0.02
CA GLN A 22 -34.58 -1.50 0.00
C GLN A 22 -33.40 -0.99 0.86
N PRO A 23 -33.13 -1.51 2.08
CA PRO A 23 -32.01 -1.03 2.89
C PRO A 23 -30.66 -1.19 2.19
N LEU A 24 -30.40 -2.38 1.64
CA LEU A 24 -29.16 -2.67 0.92
C LEU A 24 -29.06 -1.87 -0.38
N ALA A 25 -30.17 -1.75 -1.12
CA ALA A 25 -30.21 -0.96 -2.34
C ALA A 25 -29.96 0.54 -2.09
N THR A 26 -30.45 1.06 -0.96
CA THR A 26 -30.21 2.45 -0.55
C THR A 26 -28.75 2.69 -0.20
N GLU A 27 -28.11 1.76 0.50
CA GLU A 27 -26.68 1.81 0.83
C GLU A 27 -25.84 1.83 -0.46
N ILE A 28 -26.04 0.85 -1.34
CA ILE A 28 -25.35 0.74 -2.65
C ILE A 28 -25.60 1.99 -3.51
N GLY A 29 -26.84 2.45 -3.58
CA GLY A 29 -27.21 3.65 -4.33
C GLY A 29 -26.50 4.90 -3.82
N SER A 30 -26.41 5.05 -2.49
CA SER A 30 -25.72 6.18 -1.86
C SER A 30 -24.22 6.19 -2.17
N GLU A 31 -23.56 5.03 -2.12
CA GLU A 31 -22.14 4.88 -2.48
C GLU A 31 -21.90 5.18 -3.95
N LEU A 32 -22.74 4.65 -4.84
CA LEU A 32 -22.64 4.88 -6.28
C LEU A 32 -22.73 6.39 -6.58
N LEU A 33 -23.68 7.10 -5.98
CA LEU A 33 -23.85 8.54 -6.17
C LEU A 33 -22.67 9.36 -5.64
N GLN A 34 -22.08 8.96 -4.50
CA GLN A 34 -20.87 9.59 -3.98
C GLN A 34 -19.67 9.41 -4.92
N LEU A 35 -19.46 8.19 -5.44
CA LEU A 35 -18.41 7.89 -6.42
C LEU A 35 -18.61 8.68 -7.72
N SER A 36 -19.85 8.74 -8.20
CA SER A 36 -20.23 9.48 -9.41
C SER A 36 -19.93 10.97 -9.28
N ARG A 37 -20.30 11.56 -8.13
CA ARG A 37 -19.98 12.96 -7.81
C ARG A 37 -18.47 13.18 -7.74
N ALA A 38 -17.71 12.26 -7.17
CA ALA A 38 -16.25 12.35 -7.10
C ALA A 38 -15.60 12.30 -8.49
N VAL A 39 -16.07 11.42 -9.38
CA VAL A 39 -15.61 11.31 -10.77
C VAL A 39 -15.97 12.56 -11.57
N ILE A 40 -17.19 13.07 -11.43
CA ILE A 40 -17.62 14.26 -12.18
C ILE A 40 -16.86 15.49 -11.70
N LYS A 41 -16.72 15.70 -10.39
CA LYS A 41 -15.89 16.78 -9.82
C LYS A 41 -14.45 16.74 -10.35
N LYS A 42 -13.88 15.55 -10.52
CA LYS A 42 -12.54 15.36 -11.13
C LYS A 42 -12.47 15.87 -12.58
N HIS A 43 -13.56 15.79 -13.33
CA HIS A 43 -13.60 16.13 -14.76
C HIS A 43 -14.24 17.50 -15.06
N THR A 44 -14.80 18.20 -14.06
CA THR A 44 -15.45 19.50 -14.24
C THR A 44 -14.72 20.69 -13.60
N PHE A 45 -13.79 20.49 -12.67
CA PHE A 45 -13.05 21.61 -12.05
C PHE A 45 -11.76 21.97 -12.79
N ASP A 46 -11.43 23.26 -12.85
CA ASP A 46 -10.14 23.74 -13.35
C ASP A 46 -8.94 23.16 -12.59
N GLY A 47 -7.79 23.06 -13.26
CA GLY A 47 -6.62 22.26 -12.86
C GLY A 47 -6.18 22.42 -11.40
N GLU A 48 -6.19 23.62 -10.82
CA GLU A 48 -5.85 23.86 -9.41
C GLU A 48 -6.92 23.39 -8.40
N ARG A 49 -8.20 23.45 -8.77
CA ARG A 49 -9.28 22.93 -7.91
C ARG A 49 -9.39 21.41 -8.05
N ALA A 50 -9.20 20.89 -9.27
CA ALA A 50 -9.05 19.46 -9.52
C ALA A 50 -7.82 18.86 -8.79
N SER A 51 -6.71 19.61 -8.66
CA SER A 51 -5.51 19.16 -7.95
C SER A 51 -5.73 18.98 -6.44
N LYS A 52 -6.57 19.79 -5.79
CA LYS A 52 -7.01 19.57 -4.40
C LYS A 52 -7.83 18.27 -4.24
N PHE A 53 -8.72 17.97 -5.19
CA PHE A 53 -9.43 16.68 -5.20
C PHE A 53 -8.51 15.50 -5.53
N HIS A 54 -7.45 15.73 -6.31
CA HIS A 54 -6.39 14.75 -6.55
C HIS A 54 -5.48 14.51 -5.33
N LEU A 55 -5.28 15.51 -4.48
CA LEU A 55 -4.57 15.37 -3.20
C LEU A 55 -5.40 14.56 -2.20
N ALA A 56 -6.72 14.70 -2.22
CA ALA A 56 -7.68 14.05 -1.32
C ALA A 56 -8.19 12.68 -1.78
N GLN A 57 -7.74 12.15 -2.93
CA GLN A 57 -8.15 10.83 -3.40
C GLN A 57 -7.36 9.72 -2.65
N PRO A 58 -8.03 8.81 -1.92
CA PRO A 58 -7.35 7.77 -1.15
C PRO A 58 -6.37 6.93 -1.97
N ALA A 59 -6.71 6.61 -3.24
CA ALA A 59 -5.82 5.89 -4.14
C ALA A 59 -4.52 6.65 -4.49
N ARG A 60 -4.56 7.98 -4.60
CA ARG A 60 -3.37 8.80 -4.85
C ARG A 60 -2.55 9.01 -3.59
N MET A 61 -3.21 9.13 -2.44
CA MET A 61 -2.53 9.13 -1.14
C MET A 61 -1.79 7.81 -0.93
N LEU A 62 -2.42 6.68 -1.26
CA LEU A 62 -1.81 5.37 -1.18
C LEU A 62 -0.55 5.27 -2.05
N LEU A 63 -0.60 5.75 -3.29
CA LEU A 63 0.57 5.78 -4.19
C LEU A 63 1.76 6.53 -3.57
N ARG A 64 1.50 7.71 -2.99
CA ARG A 64 2.55 8.48 -2.29
C ARG A 64 3.07 7.75 -1.06
N SER A 65 2.19 7.07 -0.33
CA SER A 65 2.59 6.23 0.80
C SER A 65 3.52 5.11 0.35
N PHE A 66 3.24 4.40 -0.74
CA PHE A 66 4.13 3.37 -1.28
C PHE A 66 5.50 3.90 -1.70
N ALA A 67 5.53 5.02 -2.43
CA ALA A 67 6.79 5.66 -2.81
C ALA A 67 7.61 6.09 -1.57
N TYR A 68 6.93 6.65 -0.56
CA TYR A 68 7.54 7.02 0.71
C TYR A 68 8.04 5.80 1.50
N TRP A 69 7.25 4.72 1.55
CA TRP A 69 7.64 3.47 2.20
C TRP A 69 8.86 2.87 1.53
N HIS A 70 8.90 2.84 0.20
CA HIS A 70 10.07 2.36 -0.55
C HIS A 70 11.33 3.14 -0.18
N LYS A 71 11.28 4.48 -0.26
CA LYS A 71 12.41 5.34 0.13
C LYS A 71 12.83 5.13 1.58
N THR A 72 11.85 5.02 2.49
CA THR A 72 12.07 4.77 3.91
C THR A 72 12.75 3.43 4.16
N ILE A 73 12.33 2.38 3.44
CA ILE A 73 12.91 1.04 3.53
C ILE A 73 14.37 1.08 3.13
N LEU A 74 14.69 1.64 1.96
CA LEU A 74 16.07 1.76 1.49
C LEU A 74 16.93 2.58 2.47
N THR A 75 16.39 3.69 2.99
CA THR A 75 17.10 4.56 3.94
C THR A 75 17.41 3.85 5.27
N LYS A 76 16.48 3.00 5.76
CA LYS A 76 16.66 2.24 7.01
C LYS A 76 17.48 0.98 6.84
N THR A 77 17.72 0.55 5.61
CA THR A 77 18.59 -0.57 5.27
C THR A 77 20.04 -0.11 5.38
N LYS A 78 20.81 -0.70 6.30
CA LYS A 78 22.17 -0.30 6.64
C LYS A 78 23.11 -1.49 6.56
N GLY A 79 24.36 -1.26 6.13
CA GLY A 79 25.39 -2.31 6.18
C GLY A 79 25.75 -2.76 7.61
N LYS A 80 25.54 -1.91 8.62
CA LYS A 80 25.72 -2.24 10.04
C LYS A 80 24.38 -2.32 10.77
N THR A 81 24.20 -3.36 11.57
CA THR A 81 22.96 -3.57 12.33
C THR A 81 22.84 -2.74 13.58
N LEU A 82 21.60 -2.40 13.91
CA LEU A 82 21.22 -1.97 15.25
C LEU A 82 21.21 -3.17 16.20
N ALA A 83 21.81 -3.02 17.38
CA ALA A 83 21.91 -4.07 18.40
C ALA A 83 20.54 -4.59 18.87
N SER A 84 19.52 -3.72 18.96
CA SER A 84 18.19 -4.08 19.46
C SER A 84 17.31 -4.81 18.44
N ARG A 85 17.54 -4.58 17.14
CA ARG A 85 16.76 -5.16 16.03
C ARG A 85 17.67 -5.42 14.84
N PRO A 86 18.50 -6.47 14.91
CA PRO A 86 19.41 -6.78 13.83
C PRO A 86 18.62 -7.05 12.54
N TRP A 87 19.13 -6.52 11.43
CA TRP A 87 18.68 -6.87 10.08
C TRP A 87 17.17 -6.70 9.82
N THR A 88 16.53 -5.79 10.56
CA THR A 88 15.09 -5.54 10.50
C THR A 88 14.82 -4.07 10.20
N VAL A 89 14.05 -3.79 9.16
CA VAL A 89 13.48 -2.47 8.91
C VAL A 89 12.14 -2.39 9.63
N PHE A 90 12.01 -1.38 10.49
CA PHE A 90 10.79 -1.08 11.20
C PHE A 90 10.49 0.41 11.13
N PHE A 91 9.26 0.75 10.76
CA PHE A 91 8.75 2.12 10.82
C PHE A 91 7.22 2.15 10.96
N SER A 92 6.72 3.30 11.40
CA SER A 92 5.30 3.61 11.47
C SER A 92 4.97 4.78 10.55
N TRP A 93 3.76 4.81 10.03
CA TRP A 93 3.26 5.88 9.18
C TRP A 93 1.79 6.15 9.49
N ASN A 94 1.40 7.42 9.50
CA ASN A 94 0.02 7.82 9.67
C ASN A 94 -0.71 7.58 8.34
N LEU A 95 -1.73 6.73 8.37
CA LEU A 95 -2.47 6.30 7.19
C LEU A 95 -3.96 6.32 7.53
N PRO A 96 -4.76 7.27 6.97
CA PRO A 96 -6.19 7.32 7.23
C PRO A 96 -6.89 6.01 6.87
N LEU A 97 -8.01 5.71 7.53
CA LEU A 97 -8.75 4.46 7.36
C LEU A 97 -9.13 4.21 5.90
N GLU A 98 -9.60 5.21 5.17
CA GLU A 98 -10.04 5.08 3.77
C GLU A 98 -8.87 4.72 2.84
N VAL A 99 -7.67 5.23 3.16
CA VAL A 99 -6.44 4.91 2.43
C VAL A 99 -5.99 3.50 2.75
N PHE A 100 -6.14 3.08 4.00
CA PHE A 100 -5.84 1.72 4.42
C PHE A 100 -6.82 0.70 3.82
N ASP A 101 -8.10 1.02 3.68
CA ASP A 101 -9.07 0.14 3.00
C ASP A 101 -8.71 -0.02 1.52
N CYS A 102 -8.29 1.05 0.85
CA CYS A 102 -7.72 0.96 -0.50
C CYS A 102 -6.47 0.06 -0.54
N PHE A 103 -5.57 0.20 0.43
CA PHE A 103 -4.39 -0.66 0.54
C PHE A 103 -4.77 -2.13 0.68
N LYS A 104 -5.71 -2.44 1.58
CA LYS A 104 -6.16 -3.79 1.87
C LYS A 104 -6.69 -4.48 0.61
N VAL A 105 -7.54 -3.80 -0.16
CA VAL A 105 -8.09 -4.34 -1.42
C VAL A 105 -6.96 -4.72 -2.38
N VAL A 106 -5.95 -3.86 -2.53
CA VAL A 106 -4.85 -4.11 -3.46
C VAL A 106 -3.85 -5.14 -2.92
N ALA A 107 -3.57 -5.15 -1.63
CA ALA A 107 -2.61 -6.06 -1.01
C ALA A 107 -3.11 -7.51 -0.96
N VAL A 108 -4.42 -7.72 -0.81
CA VAL A 108 -5.03 -9.05 -0.66
C VAL A 108 -5.36 -9.72 -2.01
N THR A 109 -5.09 -9.05 -3.13
CA THR A 109 -5.27 -9.69 -4.45
C THR A 109 -4.33 -10.89 -4.63
N PRO A 110 -4.72 -11.92 -5.40
CA PRO A 110 -3.87 -13.09 -5.68
C PRO A 110 -2.50 -12.72 -6.26
N GLU A 111 -2.47 -11.64 -7.06
CA GLU A 111 -1.27 -11.06 -7.68
C GLU A 111 -0.31 -10.43 -6.65
N SER A 112 -0.84 -9.86 -5.57
CA SER A 112 -0.05 -9.22 -4.50
C SER A 112 0.36 -10.19 -3.39
N GLY A 113 -0.35 -11.32 -3.26
CA GLY A 113 0.01 -12.39 -2.33
C GLY A 113 -0.16 -12.04 -0.85
N GLY A 114 -0.89 -10.97 -0.53
CA GLY A 114 -1.18 -10.61 0.85
C GLY A 114 -2.27 -11.49 1.46
N SER A 115 -2.01 -12.00 2.67
CA SER A 115 -2.99 -12.71 3.48
C SER A 115 -3.31 -11.92 4.73
N ILE A 116 -4.60 -11.79 5.06
CA ILE A 116 -5.04 -11.20 6.33
C ILE A 116 -4.82 -12.25 7.42
N VAL A 117 -3.90 -12.00 8.34
CA VAL A 117 -3.55 -12.93 9.43
C VAL A 117 -4.30 -12.58 10.71
N LYS A 118 -4.60 -11.28 10.91
CA LYS A 118 -5.36 -10.82 12.07
C LYS A 118 -6.36 -9.76 11.64
N ASN A 119 -7.61 -9.91 12.05
CA ASN A 119 -8.65 -8.91 11.84
C ASN A 119 -9.50 -8.78 13.10
N THR A 120 -9.19 -7.78 13.93
CA THR A 120 -9.99 -7.45 15.12
C THR A 120 -10.64 -6.08 14.94
N ARG A 121 -11.49 -5.72 15.91
CA ARG A 121 -12.11 -4.38 15.95
C ARG A 121 -11.09 -3.25 15.98
N ALA A 122 -9.92 -3.46 16.60
CA ALA A 122 -8.90 -2.43 16.78
C ALA A 122 -7.70 -2.56 15.83
N VAL A 123 -7.37 -3.77 15.37
CA VAL A 123 -6.12 -4.05 14.63
C VAL A 123 -6.37 -4.94 13.43
N GLN A 124 -5.72 -4.63 12.31
CA GLN A 124 -5.61 -5.51 11.14
C GLN A 124 -4.15 -5.79 10.80
N GLU A 125 -3.81 -7.03 10.50
CA GLU A 125 -2.45 -7.46 10.12
C GLU A 125 -2.50 -8.21 8.80
N ILE A 126 -1.72 -7.72 7.82
CA ILE A 126 -1.57 -8.31 6.49
C ILE A 126 -0.11 -8.76 6.35
N HIS A 127 0.07 -10.02 5.94
CA HIS A 127 1.38 -10.61 5.69
C HIS A 127 1.55 -10.84 4.19
N ILE A 128 2.74 -10.55 3.67
CA ILE A 128 3.16 -10.95 2.32
C ILE A 128 4.40 -11.84 2.48
N THR A 129 4.32 -13.06 1.99
CA THR A 129 5.34 -14.11 2.15
C THR A 129 6.22 -14.32 0.92
N ASP A 130 5.86 -13.70 -0.20
CA ASP A 130 6.52 -13.85 -1.49
C ASP A 130 7.15 -12.51 -1.92
N MET A 131 8.45 -12.53 -2.17
CA MET A 131 9.22 -11.35 -2.57
C MET A 131 8.78 -10.80 -3.93
N GLU A 132 8.53 -11.66 -4.92
CA GLU A 132 8.17 -11.22 -6.27
C GLU A 132 6.79 -10.59 -6.27
N LYS A 133 5.85 -11.13 -5.48
CA LYS A 133 4.54 -10.52 -5.30
C LYS A 133 4.61 -9.17 -4.57
N LEU A 134 5.49 -9.04 -3.57
CA LEU A 134 5.74 -7.77 -2.90
C LEU A 134 6.32 -6.72 -3.86
N LYS A 135 7.31 -7.09 -4.67
CA LYS A 135 7.87 -6.21 -5.71
C LYS A 135 6.78 -5.78 -6.69
N GLY A 136 6.01 -6.75 -7.21
CA GLY A 136 4.90 -6.50 -8.11
C GLY A 136 3.87 -5.55 -7.53
N LEU A 137 3.52 -5.69 -6.25
CA LEU A 137 2.62 -4.77 -5.54
C LEU A 137 3.17 -3.33 -5.54
N PHE A 138 4.42 -3.15 -5.12
CA PHE A 138 5.05 -1.82 -5.05
C PHE A 138 5.18 -1.17 -6.43
N LEU A 139 5.64 -1.92 -7.45
CA LEU A 139 5.75 -1.42 -8.82
C LEU A 139 4.37 -1.04 -9.38
N ARG A 140 3.37 -1.91 -9.23
CA ARG A 140 2.00 -1.68 -9.72
C ARG A 140 1.36 -0.45 -9.08
N VAL A 141 1.48 -0.29 -7.76
CA VAL A 141 0.82 0.80 -7.04
C VAL A 141 1.58 2.11 -7.19
N ALA A 142 2.90 2.12 -6.99
CA ALA A 142 3.69 3.34 -7.03
C ALA A 142 3.80 3.93 -8.44
N ASN A 143 3.82 3.10 -9.48
CA ASN A 143 3.97 3.56 -10.87
C ASN A 143 2.64 3.76 -11.60
N LYS A 144 1.48 3.56 -10.94
CA LYS A 144 0.14 3.61 -11.59
C LYS A 144 -0.14 4.91 -12.35
N PHE A 145 0.28 6.05 -11.81
CA PHE A 145 0.05 7.37 -12.40
C PHE A 145 1.33 8.12 -12.79
N ALA A 146 2.49 7.66 -12.32
CA ALA A 146 3.80 8.24 -12.62
C ALA A 146 4.75 7.09 -12.96
N LYS A 147 4.90 6.81 -14.26
CA LYS A 147 5.85 5.78 -14.73
C LYS A 147 7.26 6.15 -14.27
N GLY A 148 7.98 5.17 -13.72
CA GLY A 148 9.36 5.36 -13.24
C GLY A 148 9.47 5.98 -11.84
N CYS A 149 8.41 6.05 -11.04
CA CYS A 149 8.52 6.45 -9.64
C CYS A 149 9.38 5.47 -8.82
N ILE A 150 9.29 4.17 -9.13
CA ILE A 150 10.17 3.12 -8.62
C ILE A 150 10.69 2.34 -9.82
N ASN A 151 12.02 2.24 -9.92
CA ASN A 151 12.69 1.41 -10.92
C ASN A 151 12.66 -0.06 -10.48
N GLU A 152 12.46 -0.95 -11.43
CA GLU A 152 12.43 -2.39 -11.19
C GLU A 152 13.81 -2.95 -10.78
N SER A 153 14.90 -2.37 -11.27
CA SER A 153 16.27 -2.74 -10.89
C SER A 153 16.58 -2.42 -9.42
N ASP A 154 15.97 -1.38 -8.88
CA ASP A 154 16.35 -0.79 -7.59
C ASP A 154 15.36 -1.15 -6.49
N ILE A 155 14.28 -1.86 -6.82
CA ILE A 155 13.22 -2.16 -5.87
C ILE A 155 13.76 -3.04 -4.76
N PHE A 156 13.71 -2.51 -3.53
CA PHE A 156 14.17 -3.20 -2.34
C PHE A 156 15.65 -3.63 -2.35
N MET A 157 16.45 -3.01 -3.23
CA MET A 157 17.89 -3.20 -3.31
C MET A 157 18.60 -1.87 -3.05
N LYS A 158 19.62 -1.90 -2.20
CA LYS A 158 20.48 -0.75 -1.92
C LYS A 158 21.92 -1.15 -2.12
N THR A 159 22.56 -0.56 -3.13
CA THR A 159 23.99 -0.73 -3.41
C THR A 159 24.76 0.43 -2.80
N GLU A 160 25.82 0.11 -2.06
CA GLU A 160 26.74 1.07 -1.46
C GLU A 160 27.87 1.41 -2.46
N LYS A 161 28.63 2.49 -2.20
CA LYS A 161 29.72 2.94 -3.09
C LYS A 161 30.80 1.89 -3.30
N ASP A 162 30.99 1.04 -2.30
CA ASP A 162 31.93 -0.05 -2.33
C ASP A 162 31.34 -1.29 -3.02
N GLY A 163 30.23 -1.21 -3.77
CA GLY A 163 29.63 -2.37 -4.45
C GLY A 163 29.09 -3.46 -3.53
N SER A 164 29.16 -3.30 -2.21
CA SER A 164 28.36 -4.09 -1.29
C SER A 164 26.89 -3.72 -1.47
N TYR A 165 25.99 -4.64 -1.15
CA TYR A 165 24.58 -4.40 -1.35
C TYR A 165 23.75 -4.98 -0.21
N SER A 166 22.57 -4.38 -0.04
CA SER A 166 21.56 -4.86 0.87
C SER A 166 20.28 -5.11 0.11
N HIS A 167 19.60 -6.21 0.42
CA HIS A 167 18.30 -6.50 -0.18
C HIS A 167 17.32 -7.02 0.86
N ILE A 168 16.05 -6.76 0.62
CA ILE A 168 14.97 -7.25 1.48
C ILE A 168 14.79 -8.75 1.31
N LEU A 169 14.59 -9.44 2.44
CA LEU A 169 14.37 -10.87 2.52
C LEU A 169 12.91 -11.12 2.91
N VAL A 170 12.17 -11.78 2.02
CA VAL A 170 10.78 -12.18 2.24
C VAL A 170 10.65 -13.66 1.98
N THR A 171 10.29 -14.40 3.02
CA THR A 171 10.04 -15.83 2.96
C THR A 171 8.79 -16.18 3.76
N LYS A 172 8.36 -17.44 3.74
CA LYS A 172 7.26 -17.92 4.59
C LYS A 172 7.57 -17.72 6.09
N ASP A 173 8.82 -17.94 6.49
CA ASP A 173 9.26 -17.78 7.88
C ASP A 173 9.48 -16.32 8.26
N HIS A 174 9.76 -15.46 7.27
CA HIS A 174 10.05 -14.04 7.45
C HIS A 174 9.17 -13.20 6.51
N PRO A 175 7.85 -13.14 6.74
CA PRO A 175 6.96 -12.33 5.93
C PRO A 175 7.17 -10.83 6.18
N VAL A 176 6.78 -10.01 5.20
CA VAL A 176 6.57 -8.59 5.42
C VAL A 176 5.24 -8.40 6.15
N LEU A 177 5.30 -7.64 7.24
CA LEU A 177 4.19 -7.42 8.15
C LEU A 177 3.70 -5.97 8.04
N PHE A 178 2.44 -5.82 7.65
CA PHE A 178 1.70 -4.57 7.65
C PHE A 178 0.65 -4.63 8.77
N LYS A 179 0.94 -3.98 9.89
CA LYS A 179 0.05 -3.92 11.06
C LYS A 179 -0.60 -2.55 11.16
N TYR A 180 -1.90 -2.51 10.98
CA TYR A 180 -2.69 -1.29 11.06
C TYR A 180 -3.50 -1.23 12.36
N SER A 181 -3.46 -0.06 13.00
CA SER A 181 -4.27 0.26 14.18
C SER A 181 -5.41 1.19 13.80
N LYS A 182 -6.64 0.71 13.83
CA LYS A 182 -7.84 1.48 13.46
C LYS A 182 -8.07 2.68 14.38
N ASN A 183 -7.82 2.49 15.68
CA ASN A 183 -8.04 3.54 16.68
C ASN A 183 -7.07 4.73 16.55
N PHE A 184 -5.89 4.49 15.97
CA PHE A 184 -4.83 5.50 15.89
C PHE A 184 -4.52 5.89 14.44
N GLU A 185 -5.12 5.20 13.46
CA GLU A 185 -4.85 5.36 12.04
C GLU A 185 -3.36 5.31 11.70
N ILE A 186 -2.66 4.35 12.30
CA ILE A 186 -1.23 4.14 12.11
C ILE A 186 -0.99 2.76 11.52
N ILE A 187 -0.28 2.72 10.40
CA ILE A 187 0.30 1.50 9.86
C ILE A 187 1.75 1.34 10.34
N ARG A 188 2.10 0.15 10.79
CA ARG A 188 3.45 -0.26 11.15
C ARG A 188 3.92 -1.29 10.14
N VAL A 189 5.06 -1.04 9.54
CA VAL A 189 5.68 -1.92 8.55
C VAL A 189 6.93 -2.53 9.17
N SER A 190 7.04 -3.85 9.07
CA SER A 190 8.18 -4.62 9.55
C SER A 190 8.61 -5.64 8.51
N LEU A 191 9.90 -5.68 8.19
CA LEU A 191 10.49 -6.61 7.22
C LEU A 191 11.97 -6.84 7.52
N ARG A 192 12.51 -7.96 7.05
CA ARG A 192 13.93 -8.30 7.22
C ARG A 192 14.73 -7.98 5.96
N TYR A 193 16.03 -7.80 6.13
CA TYR A 193 16.95 -7.60 5.02
C TYR A 193 18.28 -8.28 5.31
N GLY A 194 19.04 -8.59 4.28
CA GLY A 194 20.43 -9.04 4.40
C GLY A 194 21.38 -8.03 3.78
N HIS A 195 22.61 -7.97 4.29
CA HIS A 195 23.72 -7.24 3.68
C HIS A 195 24.79 -8.22 3.18
N PHE A 196 25.34 -7.94 2.01
CA PHE A 196 26.25 -8.78 1.25
C PHE A 196 27.40 -7.94 0.72
N ASN A 197 28.59 -8.51 0.67
CA ASN A 197 29.73 -7.84 0.04
C ASN A 197 29.62 -7.89 -1.50
N ARG A 198 30.60 -7.31 -2.20
CA ARG A 198 30.71 -7.31 -3.68
C ARG A 198 30.63 -8.69 -4.32
N VAL A 199 31.02 -9.73 -3.57
CA VAL A 199 31.13 -11.12 -4.04
C VAL A 199 29.88 -11.93 -3.66
N GLY A 200 28.86 -11.28 -3.07
CA GLY A 200 27.62 -11.94 -2.65
C GLY A 200 27.76 -12.74 -1.35
N VAL A 201 28.84 -12.56 -0.59
CA VAL A 201 29.00 -13.20 0.72
C VAL A 201 28.22 -12.41 1.76
N PRO A 202 27.27 -13.06 2.48
CA PRO A 202 26.52 -12.38 3.51
C PRO A 202 27.42 -11.88 4.64
N GLN A 203 27.26 -10.61 4.99
CA GLN A 203 28.02 -9.93 6.05
C GLN A 203 27.35 -10.04 7.43
N HIS A 204 26.44 -11.00 7.57
CA HIS A 204 25.79 -11.33 8.83
C HIS A 204 26.37 -12.63 9.37
N SER A 205 26.88 -12.61 10.60
CA SER A 205 26.93 -13.83 11.40
C SER A 205 25.50 -14.13 11.83
N LEU A 206 24.83 -15.06 11.16
CA LEU A 206 23.79 -15.83 11.86
C LEU A 206 24.56 -16.54 12.98
N ALA A 207 24.51 -16.00 14.19
CA ALA A 207 24.92 -16.79 15.34
C ALA A 207 24.02 -18.02 15.32
N SER A 208 24.55 -19.16 14.85
CA SER A 208 23.95 -20.45 15.15
C SER A 208 23.96 -20.51 16.66
N LYS A 209 22.77 -20.47 17.26
CA LYS A 209 22.65 -20.93 18.62
C LYS A 209 22.94 -22.43 18.55
N ASN A 210 24.19 -22.79 18.85
CA ASN A 210 24.53 -24.13 19.32
C ASN A 210 23.84 -24.37 20.65
#